data_AF-A0A1W1ECJ4-F1
#
_entry.id   AF-A0A1W1ECJ4-F1
#
_cell.length_a   1.000
_cell.length_b   1.000
_cell.length_c   1.000
_cell.angle_alpha   90.00
_cell.angle_beta   90.00
_cell.angle_gamma   90.00
#
_symmetry.space_group_name_H-M   'P 1'
#
loop_
_entity.id
_entity.type
_entity.pdbx_description
1 polymer ?
#
loop_
_entity_poly.entity_id
_entity_poly.type
_entity_poly.pdbx_seq_one_letter_code
_entity_poly.pdbx_strand_id
1 'polypeptide(L)'
;MAMVGGFILNLSGKIVQETSVQYRKEQAILYAKSYTELAIMAATSQNCVKKISGDIGPSQDDVLEGQGYHAEVYIQYVGSYNNCTTSTIKYTNSQHNILLIDTYIRYRDPDHPNSLTTIPWSLNPGYTFHRRTIQKL
;
A
#
# COMPACT_ATOMS: atom_id res chain seq x y z
N MET A 1 -41.36 5.23 24.93
CA MET A 1 -40.16 4.36 24.83
C MET A 1 -39.40 4.63 23.52
N ALA A 2 -38.93 5.85 23.31
CA ALA A 2 -38.20 6.24 22.09
C ALA A 2 -36.67 6.42 22.33
N MET A 3 -36.25 6.63 23.59
CA MET A 3 -34.83 6.82 23.93
C MET A 3 -33.99 5.54 23.80
N VAL A 4 -34.58 4.36 24.03
CA VAL A 4 -33.86 3.08 23.90
C VAL A 4 -33.59 2.75 22.43
N GLY A 5 -34.54 3.03 21.52
CA GLY A 5 -34.36 2.84 20.08
C GLY A 5 -33.28 3.73 19.49
N GLY A 6 -33.21 5.00 19.91
CA GLY A 6 -32.15 5.93 19.50
C GLY A 6 -30.74 5.54 20.00
N PHE A 7 -30.65 4.93 21.18
CA PHE A 7 -29.37 4.44 21.70
C PHE A 7 -28.87 3.20 20.95
N ILE A 8 -29.78 2.27 20.61
CA ILE A 8 -29.45 1.06 19.83
C ILE A 8 -28.99 1.44 18.41
N LEU A 9 -29.68 2.37 17.75
CA LEU A 9 -29.28 2.83 16.41
C LEU A 9 -27.91 3.52 16.40
N ASN A 10 -27.62 4.34 17.43
CA ASN A 10 -26.31 4.98 17.56
C ASN A 10 -25.17 3.99 17.85
N LEU A 11 -25.42 2.94 18.65
CA LEU A 11 -24.44 1.87 18.88
C LEU A 11 -24.21 1.03 17.63
N SER A 12 -25.27 0.66 16.92
CA SER A 12 -25.15 -0.09 15.66
C SER A 12 -24.37 0.69 14.60
N GLY A 13 -24.60 2.00 14.48
CA GLY A 13 -23.82 2.86 13.58
C GLY A 13 -22.33 2.88 13.91
N LYS A 14 -21.98 3.02 15.20
CA LYS A 14 -20.58 2.98 15.64
C LYS A 14 -19.91 1.63 15.39
N ILE A 15 -20.59 0.52 15.65
CA ILE A 15 -20.04 -0.83 15.43
C ILE A 15 -19.79 -1.07 13.93
N VAL A 16 -20.71 -0.63 13.05
CA VAL A 16 -20.52 -0.76 11.60
C VAL A 16 -19.34 0.08 11.12
N GLN A 17 -19.16 1.28 11.66
CA GLN A 17 -18.03 2.13 11.32
C GLN A 17 -16.69 1.54 11.81
N GLU A 18 -16.62 1.04 13.04
CA GLU A 18 -15.41 0.42 13.56
C GLU A 18 -15.04 -0.86 12.79
N THR A 19 -16.04 -1.67 12.44
CA THR A 19 -15.82 -2.90 11.67
C THR A 19 -15.40 -2.62 10.23
N SER A 20 -15.90 -1.54 9.59
CA SER A 20 -15.47 -1.16 8.23
C SER A 20 -14.03 -0.66 8.21
N VAL A 21 -13.61 0.12 9.22
CA VAL A 21 -12.22 0.56 9.40
C VAL A 21 -11.29 -0.64 9.63
N GLN A 22 -11.71 -1.59 10.48
CA GLN A 22 -10.94 -2.80 10.73
C GLN A 22 -10.78 -3.63 9.44
N TYR A 23 -11.86 -3.83 8.69
CA TYR A 23 -11.82 -4.56 7.42
C TYR A 23 -10.83 -3.95 6.42
N ARG A 24 -10.85 -2.62 6.25
CA ARG A 24 -9.91 -1.92 5.34
C ARG A 24 -8.46 -2.09 5.78
N LYS A 25 -8.21 -2.04 7.09
CA LYS A 25 -6.87 -2.30 7.64
C LYS A 25 -6.40 -3.72 7.34
N GLU A 26 -7.24 -4.72 7.53
CA GLU A 26 -6.92 -6.13 7.23
C GLU A 26 -6.66 -6.33 5.73
N GLN A 27 -7.46 -5.70 4.87
CA GLN A 27 -7.23 -5.73 3.43
C GLN A 27 -5.92 -5.05 3.04
N ALA A 28 -5.59 -3.90 3.63
CA ALA A 28 -4.29 -3.25 3.40
C ALA A 28 -3.12 -4.15 3.80
N ILE A 29 -3.25 -4.91 4.89
CA ILE A 29 -2.23 -5.89 5.32
C ILE A 29 -2.10 -7.01 4.28
N LEU A 30 -3.20 -7.52 3.74
CA LEU A 30 -3.18 -8.57 2.71
C LEU A 30 -2.52 -8.08 1.43
N TYR A 31 -2.86 -6.87 0.97
CA TYR A 31 -2.19 -6.27 -0.20
C TYR A 31 -0.71 -6.03 0.05
N ALA A 32 -0.32 -5.55 1.24
CA ALA A 32 1.09 -5.37 1.56
C ALA A 32 1.86 -6.69 1.48
N LYS A 33 1.23 -7.82 1.85
CA LYS A 33 1.81 -9.17 1.69
C LYS A 33 1.93 -9.58 0.23
N SER A 34 0.88 -9.43 -0.58
CA SER A 34 0.95 -9.81 -2.00
C SER A 34 1.98 -8.98 -2.77
N TYR A 35 2.06 -7.67 -2.51
CA TYR A 35 3.02 -6.78 -3.14
C TYR A 35 4.47 -7.02 -2.68
N THR A 36 4.70 -7.48 -1.44
CA THR A 36 6.05 -7.95 -1.05
C THR A 36 6.47 -9.17 -1.87
N GLU A 37 5.59 -10.15 -2.07
CA GLU A 37 5.91 -11.34 -2.85
C GLU A 37 6.13 -11.01 -4.33
N LEU A 38 5.31 -10.11 -4.88
CA LEU A 38 5.49 -9.59 -6.23
C LEU A 38 6.86 -8.89 -6.38
N ALA A 39 7.28 -8.11 -5.38
CA ALA A 39 8.58 -7.45 -5.38
C ALA A 39 9.75 -8.43 -5.35
N ILE A 40 9.64 -9.53 -4.58
CA ILE A 40 10.66 -10.59 -4.56
C ILE A 40 10.74 -11.25 -5.95
N MET A 41 9.60 -11.61 -6.56
CA MET A 41 9.56 -12.21 -7.90
C MET A 41 10.08 -11.27 -9.00
N ALA A 42 9.79 -9.97 -8.88
CA ALA A 42 10.32 -8.96 -9.78
C ALA A 42 11.85 -8.82 -9.62
N ALA A 43 12.35 -8.89 -8.39
CA ALA A 43 13.78 -8.79 -8.10
C ALA A 43 14.57 -10.05 -8.52
N THR A 44 13.94 -11.24 -8.56
CA THR A 44 14.58 -12.47 -9.08
C THR A 44 14.57 -12.54 -10.61
N SER A 45 13.54 -11.99 -11.26
CA SER A 45 13.39 -12.06 -12.72
C SER A 45 14.02 -10.87 -13.47
N GLN A 46 14.10 -9.69 -12.85
CA GLN A 46 14.60 -8.48 -13.49
C GLN A 46 15.81 -7.91 -12.76
N ASN A 47 16.72 -7.34 -13.55
CA ASN A 47 17.91 -6.70 -13.02
C ASN A 47 17.61 -5.21 -12.76
N CYS A 48 17.57 -4.81 -11.48
CA CYS A 48 17.39 -3.42 -11.03
C CYS A 48 15.93 -2.91 -11.00
N VAL A 49 15.06 -3.50 -10.15
CA VAL A 49 13.74 -2.95 -9.84
C VAL A 49 13.84 -2.09 -8.58
N LYS A 50 13.54 -0.78 -8.67
CA LYS A 50 13.66 0.15 -7.53
C LYS A 50 12.32 0.51 -6.90
N LYS A 51 11.28 0.65 -7.73
CA LYS A 51 9.94 1.05 -7.31
C LYS A 51 8.90 0.26 -8.10
N ILE A 52 7.94 -0.30 -7.40
CA ILE A 52 6.70 -0.84 -7.98
C ILE A 52 5.57 0.00 -7.41
N SER A 53 4.73 0.58 -8.27
CA SER A 53 3.54 1.31 -7.84
C SER A 53 2.33 0.80 -8.59
N GLY A 54 1.18 0.76 -7.91
CA GLY A 54 -0.07 0.39 -8.54
C GLY A 54 -1.27 0.91 -7.75
N ASP A 55 -2.33 1.23 -8.47
CA ASP A 55 -3.63 1.60 -7.92
C ASP A 55 -4.54 0.36 -7.95
N ILE A 56 -5.18 0.07 -6.81
CA ILE A 56 -6.06 -1.07 -6.61
C ILE A 56 -7.48 -0.51 -6.46
N GLY A 57 -8.19 -0.47 -7.58
CA GLY A 57 -9.54 0.07 -7.68
C GLY A 57 -10.04 0.12 -9.14
N PRO A 58 -11.31 0.50 -9.35
CA PRO A 58 -11.92 0.53 -10.68
C PRO A 58 -11.31 1.59 -11.61
N SER A 59 -10.92 2.74 -11.06
CA SER A 59 -10.18 3.80 -11.74
C SER A 59 -9.18 4.45 -10.79
N GLN A 60 -8.14 5.09 -11.34
CA GLN A 60 -7.18 5.88 -10.56
C GLN A 60 -7.87 7.03 -9.81
N ASP A 61 -8.89 7.64 -10.42
CA ASP A 61 -9.70 8.68 -9.80
C ASP A 61 -10.49 8.14 -8.60
N ASP A 62 -11.08 6.95 -8.72
CA ASP A 62 -11.82 6.29 -7.63
C ASP A 62 -10.89 5.93 -6.44
N VAL A 63 -9.64 5.57 -6.74
CA VAL A 63 -8.61 5.32 -5.71
C VAL A 63 -8.28 6.62 -4.97
N LEU A 64 -8.18 7.75 -5.67
CA LEU A 64 -8.00 9.07 -5.05
C LEU A 64 -9.22 9.51 -4.24
N GLU A 65 -10.43 9.12 -4.66
CA GLU A 65 -11.68 9.35 -3.93
C GLU A 65 -11.84 8.46 -2.68
N GLY A 66 -10.90 7.55 -2.41
CA GLY A 66 -10.94 6.69 -1.23
C GLY A 66 -11.74 5.41 -1.39
N GLN A 67 -12.10 5.07 -2.63
CA GLN A 67 -12.74 3.81 -3.00
C GLN A 67 -11.73 2.69 -3.31
N GLY A 68 -10.44 2.94 -3.13
CA GLY A 68 -9.39 1.96 -3.39
C GLY A 68 -8.14 2.11 -2.52
N TYR A 69 -7.10 1.38 -2.92
CA TYR A 69 -5.80 1.36 -2.25
C TYR A 69 -4.70 1.75 -3.23
N HIS A 70 -3.75 2.55 -2.77
CA HIS A 70 -2.54 2.86 -3.52
C HIS A 70 -1.37 2.08 -2.92
N ALA A 71 -0.73 1.24 -3.72
CA ALA A 71 0.41 0.44 -3.32
C ALA A 71 1.70 1.05 -3.87
N GLU A 72 2.66 1.32 -2.99
CA GLU A 72 4.04 1.65 -3.36
C GLU A 72 5.00 0.69 -2.68
N VAL A 73 5.86 0.07 -3.47
CA VAL A 73 6.92 -0.81 -3.00
C VAL A 73 8.26 -0.23 -3.40
N TYR A 74 9.16 -0.11 -2.43
CA TYR A 74 10.53 0.32 -2.64
C TYR A 74 11.44 -0.87 -2.37
N ILE A 75 12.30 -1.17 -3.33
CA ILE A 75 13.26 -2.27 -3.24
C ILE A 75 14.64 -1.65 -3.18
N GLN A 76 15.39 -1.98 -2.13
CA GLN A 76 16.76 -1.55 -1.93
C GLN A 76 17.66 -2.79 -1.88
N TYR A 77 18.73 -2.77 -2.66
CA TYR A 77 19.71 -3.86 -2.72
C TYR A 77 20.85 -3.54 -1.76
N VAL A 78 21.02 -4.35 -0.72
CA VAL A 78 22.08 -4.12 0.28
C VAL A 78 23.39 -4.73 -0.23
N GLY A 79 24.45 -3.92 -0.29
CA GLY A 79 25.77 -4.35 -0.78
C GLY A 79 26.04 -4.08 -2.27
N SER A 80 25.15 -3.36 -2.96
CA SER A 80 25.35 -2.91 -4.35
C SER A 80 25.20 -1.41 -4.49
N TYR A 81 26.14 -0.76 -5.18
CA TYR A 81 25.94 0.58 -5.73
C TYR A 81 25.53 0.49 -7.21
N ASN A 82 24.39 -0.15 -7.48
CA ASN A 82 23.81 -0.10 -8.81
C ASN A 82 22.88 1.12 -8.91
N ASN A 83 23.38 2.12 -9.61
CA ASN A 83 22.60 3.26 -10.04
C ASN A 83 21.60 2.74 -11.07
N CYS A 84 20.39 2.33 -10.65
CA CYS A 84 19.29 2.05 -11.57
C CYS A 84 18.89 3.38 -12.26
N THR A 85 19.68 3.83 -13.23
CA THR A 85 19.31 4.89 -14.16
C THR A 85 18.39 4.23 -15.17
N THR A 86 17.08 4.36 -14.93
CA THR A 86 15.97 4.07 -15.85
C THR A 86 16.24 3.04 -16.95
N SER A 87 15.64 1.86 -16.78
CA SER A 87 15.32 0.93 -17.86
C SER A 87 16.48 0.46 -18.73
N THR A 88 17.56 -0.03 -18.14
CA THR A 88 18.45 -0.95 -18.86
C THR A 88 18.95 -2.07 -17.95
N ILE A 89 18.54 -3.28 -18.31
CA ILE A 89 18.90 -4.54 -17.64
C ILE A 89 20.40 -4.79 -17.90
N LYS A 90 21.23 -4.75 -16.86
CA LYS A 90 22.62 -5.21 -16.93
C LYS A 90 22.84 -6.35 -15.94
N TYR A 91 22.98 -7.57 -16.47
CA TYR A 91 23.51 -8.72 -15.74
C TYR A 91 25.00 -8.56 -15.52
N THR A 92 25.37 -8.01 -14.37
CA THR A 92 26.71 -8.17 -13.82
C THR A 92 26.61 -9.00 -12.55
N ASN A 93 27.02 -10.27 -12.66
CA ASN A 93 27.33 -11.18 -11.57
C ASN A 93 28.01 -10.42 -10.42
N SER A 94 27.24 -10.05 -9.41
CA SER A 94 27.74 -9.49 -8.17
C SER A 94 26.72 -9.83 -7.11
N GLN A 95 27.24 -10.30 -5.99
CA GLN A 95 26.55 -11.12 -5.01
C GLN A 95 25.57 -10.29 -4.17
N HIS A 96 24.44 -9.93 -4.75
CA HIS A 96 23.39 -9.17 -4.06
C HIS A 96 22.39 -10.13 -3.46
N ASN A 97 22.81 -10.76 -2.37
CA ASN A 97 22.00 -11.77 -1.73
C ASN A 97 20.93 -11.18 -0.82
N ILE A 98 20.93 -9.87 -0.50
CA ILE A 98 20.00 -9.30 0.49
C ILE A 98 19.22 -8.12 -0.10
N LEU A 99 17.90 -8.29 -0.14
CA LEU A 99 16.92 -7.27 -0.49
C LEU A 99 16.29 -6.70 0.77
N LEU A 100 16.14 -5.38 0.80
CA LEU A 100 15.25 -4.68 1.72
C LEU A 100 14.04 -4.21 0.93
N ILE A 101 12.86 -4.68 1.31
CA ILE A 101 11.61 -4.36 0.64
C ILE A 101 10.74 -3.60 1.62
N ASP A 102 10.40 -2.37 1.26
CA ASP A 102 9.46 -1.52 1.97
C ASP A 102 8.17 -1.40 1.18
N THR A 103 7.08 -1.97 1.69
CA THR A 103 5.74 -1.82 1.11
C THR A 103 4.91 -0.82 1.90
N TYR A 104 4.29 0.10 1.18
CA TYR A 104 3.38 1.11 1.69
C TYR A 104 2.05 0.94 0.97
N ILE A 105 1.01 0.59 1.72
CA ILE A 105 -0.37 0.57 1.22
C ILE A 105 -1.09 1.76 1.82
N ARG A 106 -1.60 2.64 0.98
CA ARG A 106 -2.34 3.83 1.39
C ARG A 106 -3.81 3.69 1.03
N TYR A 107 -4.69 4.12 1.93
CA TYR A 107 -6.12 4.18 1.70
C TYR A 107 -6.73 5.37 2.45
N ARG A 108 -7.93 5.78 2.04
CA ARG A 108 -8.67 6.89 2.66
C ARG A 108 -9.95 6.39 3.30
N ASP A 109 -10.44 7.13 4.28
CA ASP A 109 -11.75 6.90 4.89
C ASP A 109 -12.83 7.52 3.97
N PRO A 110 -13.81 6.74 3.50
CA PRO A 110 -14.88 7.23 2.63
C PRO A 110 -15.85 8.15 3.37
N ASP A 111 -15.95 8.03 4.69
CA ASP A 111 -16.93 8.75 5.52
C ASP A 111 -16.39 10.08 6.08
N HIS A 112 -15.16 10.48 5.73
CA HIS A 112 -14.61 11.79 6.10
C HIS A 112 -15.06 12.86 5.08
N PRO A 113 -16.03 13.74 5.42
CA PRO A 113 -16.48 14.79 4.53
C PRO A 113 -15.51 15.97 4.70
N ASN A 114 -14.44 16.01 3.91
CA ASN A 114 -13.81 17.21 3.35
C ASN A 114 -12.38 16.95 2.84
N SER A 115 -12.17 17.33 1.57
CA SER A 115 -10.97 18.01 1.03
C SER A 115 -9.79 17.24 0.43
N LEU A 116 -9.89 15.95 0.10
CA LEU A 116 -8.70 15.23 -0.38
C LEU A 116 -8.81 14.56 -1.75
N THR A 117 -9.99 14.53 -2.37
CA THR A 117 -10.27 13.83 -3.65
C THR A 117 -9.43 14.30 -4.84
N THR A 118 -8.76 15.45 -4.75
CA THR A 118 -7.90 16.02 -5.80
C THR A 118 -6.42 16.17 -5.40
N ILE A 119 -6.05 15.79 -4.17
CA ILE A 119 -4.66 15.93 -3.71
C ILE A 119 -3.90 14.64 -3.97
N PRO A 120 -2.77 14.69 -4.73
CA PRO A 120 -1.98 13.51 -5.05
C PRO A 120 -1.45 12.84 -3.77
N TRP A 121 -1.23 11.52 -3.84
CA TRP A 121 -0.72 10.71 -2.72
C TRP A 121 0.60 11.20 -2.12
N SER A 122 1.36 12.05 -2.82
CA SER A 122 2.58 12.70 -2.36
C SER A 122 2.36 13.83 -1.35
N LEU A 123 1.19 14.48 -1.38
CA LEU A 123 0.87 15.64 -0.56
C LEU A 123 -0.14 15.33 0.54
N ASN A 124 -0.90 14.25 0.38
CA ASN A 124 -1.78 13.74 1.42
C ASN A 124 -1.78 12.20 1.45
N PRO A 125 -0.85 11.61 2.21
CA PRO A 125 -0.89 10.19 2.49
C PRO A 125 -2.02 9.97 3.51
N GLY A 126 -3.11 9.36 3.07
CA GLY A 126 -4.15 8.89 3.99
C GLY A 126 -3.63 7.86 4.99
N TYR A 127 -4.49 6.98 5.47
CA TYR A 127 -4.04 5.86 6.30
C TYR A 127 -3.01 5.02 5.54
N THR A 128 -1.83 4.87 6.13
CA THR A 128 -0.71 4.17 5.51
C THR A 128 -0.34 2.95 6.36
N PHE A 129 -0.44 1.77 5.76
CA PHE A 129 0.13 0.55 6.31
C PHE A 129 1.53 0.36 5.72
N HIS A 130 2.54 0.28 6.58
CA HIS A 130 3.92 0.00 6.19
C HIS A 130 4.33 -1.39 6.65
N ARG A 131 5.00 -2.12 5.75
CA ARG A 131 5.66 -3.37 6.08
C ARG A 131 7.06 -3.38 5.47
N ARG A 132 8.05 -3.67 6.30
CA ARG A 132 9.44 -3.89 5.89
C ARG A 132 9.76 -5.37 5.95
N THR A 133 10.33 -5.91 4.89
CA THR A 133 10.88 -7.27 4.85
C THR A 133 12.32 -7.26 4.37
N ILE A 134 13.13 -8.13 4.97
CA ILE A 134 14.49 -8.42 4.51
C ILE A 134 14.44 -9.81 3.90
N GLN A 135 14.75 -9.92 2.61
CA GLN A 135 14.75 -11.20 1.91
C GLN A 135 16.14 -11.52 1.43
N LYS A 136 16.57 -12.76 1.65
CA LYS A 136 17.76 -13.29 1.00
C LYS A 136 17.38 -13.93 -0.34
N LEU A 137 17.98 -13.49 -1.45
CA LEU A 137 17.84 -14.14 -2.76
C LEU A 137 18.86 -15.26 -2.94
#